data_AF-A0A2S0U3P3-F1
#
_entry.id   AF-A0A2S0U3P3-F1
#
_cell.length_a   1.000
_cell.length_b   1.000
_cell.length_c   1.000
_cell.angle_alpha   90.00
_cell.angle_beta   90.00
_cell.angle_gamma   90.00
#
_symmetry.space_group_name_H-M   'P 1'
#
loop_
_entity.id
_entity.type
_entity.pdbx_description
1 polymer ?
#
loop_
_entity_poly.entity_id
_entity_poly.type
_entity_poly.pdbx_seq_one_letter_code
_entity_poly.pdbx_strand_id
1 'polypeptide(L)'
;MFLLFFLALIFIYIYFGLFVLIQIIIWLSVFFVSNFLIGVNPEHRELYLIRILSILVICFVFYYNSKQIINTSYLLPLTIKNVSYLSDFKTPIVFDNNRNEDKIYLYRVDNISNFLNKLDLDDNYILTMIFYPDLINYSINIPQLVLSEPILINRNSSAAIIEKYINERINVMIDFYYLDDSILEETPFGPGVIFHYWKFYY
;
A
#
# COMPACT_ATOMS: atom_id res chain seq x y z
N MET A 1 -36.71 -13.54 1.15
CA MET A 1 -35.96 -13.45 -0.12
C MET A 1 -35.16 -12.14 -0.23
N PHE A 2 -35.79 -10.97 -0.12
CA PHE A 2 -35.08 -9.66 -0.16
C PHE A 2 -33.98 -9.49 0.90
N LEU A 3 -34.22 -9.93 2.14
CA LEU A 3 -33.21 -9.87 3.21
C LEU A 3 -31.96 -10.69 2.87
N LEU A 4 -32.16 -11.88 2.29
CA LEU A 4 -31.09 -12.82 1.94
C LEU A 4 -30.25 -12.29 0.76
N PHE A 5 -30.92 -11.63 -0.19
CA PHE A 5 -30.26 -10.90 -1.27
C PHE A 5 -29.41 -9.73 -0.74
N PHE A 6 -29.95 -8.92 0.18
CA PHE A 6 -29.21 -7.83 0.79
C PHE A 6 -28.00 -8.32 1.59
N LEU A 7 -28.16 -9.40 2.35
CA LEU A 7 -27.05 -10.04 3.07
C LEU A 7 -25.97 -10.54 2.11
N ALA A 8 -26.35 -11.12 0.97
CA ALA A 8 -25.39 -11.55 -0.06
C ALA A 8 -24.62 -10.36 -0.65
N LEU A 9 -25.30 -9.23 -0.94
CA LEU A 9 -24.62 -8.01 -1.42
C LEU A 9 -23.67 -7.42 -0.39
N ILE A 10 -24.06 -7.39 0.89
CA ILE A 10 -23.18 -6.96 1.98
C ILE A 10 -21.96 -7.88 2.07
N PHE A 11 -22.15 -9.19 1.99
CA PHE A 11 -21.05 -10.15 1.98
C PHE A 11 -20.08 -9.91 0.81
N ILE A 12 -20.61 -9.69 -0.40
CA ILE A 12 -19.80 -9.38 -1.58
C ILE A 12 -19.00 -8.10 -1.38
N TYR A 13 -19.62 -7.06 -0.82
CA TYR A 13 -18.95 -5.81 -0.51
C TYR A 13 -17.79 -6.00 0.49
N ILE A 14 -18.03 -6.75 1.57
CA ILE A 14 -17.03 -7.01 2.61
C ILE A 14 -15.84 -7.82 2.05
N TYR A 15 -16.12 -8.86 1.26
CA TYR A 15 -15.08 -9.79 0.80
C TYR A 15 -14.37 -9.40 -0.50
N PHE A 16 -15.03 -8.63 -1.37
CA PHE A 16 -14.49 -8.30 -2.71
C PHE A 16 -14.43 -6.80 -2.99
N GLY A 17 -15.02 -5.96 -2.14
CA GLY A 17 -14.96 -4.50 -2.25
C GLY A 17 -15.99 -3.88 -3.21
N LEU A 18 -15.95 -2.55 -3.30
CA LEU A 18 -16.95 -1.73 -3.99
C LEU A 18 -16.98 -1.97 -5.52
N PHE A 19 -15.82 -2.12 -6.16
CA PHE A 19 -15.75 -2.28 -7.62
C PHE A 19 -16.37 -3.59 -8.09
N VAL A 20 -16.13 -4.69 -7.38
CA VAL A 20 -16.73 -6.00 -7.67
C VAL A 20 -18.24 -5.95 -7.43
N LEU A 21 -18.67 -5.32 -6.33
CA LEU A 21 -20.10 -5.13 -6.04
C LEU A 21 -20.84 -4.43 -7.19
N ILE A 22 -20.28 -3.34 -7.74
CA ILE A 22 -20.90 -2.60 -8.86
C ILE A 22 -21.05 -3.51 -10.08
N GLN A 23 -20.02 -4.29 -10.44
CA GLN A 23 -20.08 -5.22 -11.57
C GLN A 23 -21.18 -6.28 -11.37
N ILE A 24 -21.28 -6.84 -10.16
CA ILE A 24 -22.30 -7.84 -9.82
C ILE A 24 -23.71 -7.24 -9.91
N ILE A 25 -23.93 -6.01 -9.42
CA ILE A 25 -25.22 -5.32 -9.50
C ILE A 25 -25.65 -5.09 -10.95
N ILE A 26 -24.72 -4.66 -11.82
CA ILE A 26 -25.00 -4.45 -13.25
C ILE A 26 -25.47 -5.76 -13.89
N TRP A 27 -24.73 -6.85 -13.69
CA TRP A 27 -25.08 -8.14 -14.31
C TRP A 27 -26.34 -8.77 -13.71
N LEU A 28 -26.60 -8.58 -12.41
CA LEU A 28 -27.88 -8.94 -11.80
C LEU A 28 -29.05 -8.17 -12.43
N SER A 29 -28.87 -6.88 -12.71
CA SER A 29 -29.90 -6.08 -13.38
C SER A 29 -30.18 -6.60 -14.79
N VAL A 30 -29.12 -6.94 -15.55
CA VAL A 30 -29.25 -7.58 -16.87
C VAL A 30 -29.98 -8.91 -16.77
N PHE A 31 -29.65 -9.74 -15.77
CA PHE A 31 -30.34 -11.00 -15.51
C PHE A 31 -31.83 -10.80 -15.25
N PHE A 32 -32.21 -9.87 -14.36
CA PHE A 32 -33.61 -9.60 -14.04
C PHE A 32 -34.39 -9.05 -15.25
N VAL A 33 -33.81 -8.12 -16.01
CA VAL A 33 -34.43 -7.57 -17.22
C VAL A 33 -34.62 -8.68 -18.27
N SER A 34 -33.61 -9.51 -18.51
CA SER A 34 -33.73 -10.63 -19.45
C SER A 34 -34.83 -11.62 -19.02
N ASN A 35 -34.91 -11.92 -17.73
CA ASN A 35 -35.91 -12.85 -17.20
C ASN A 35 -37.33 -12.27 -17.29
N PHE A 36 -37.50 -10.96 -17.07
CA PHE A 36 -38.76 -10.27 -17.28
C PHE A 36 -39.19 -10.31 -18.75
N LEU A 37 -38.28 -10.00 -19.68
CA LEU A 37 -38.57 -10.01 -21.11
C LEU A 37 -38.88 -11.41 -21.65
N ILE A 38 -38.25 -12.47 -21.12
CA ILE A 38 -38.62 -13.87 -21.43
C ILE A 38 -40.07 -14.15 -21.00
N GLY A 39 -40.49 -13.63 -19.85
CA GLY A 39 -41.87 -13.78 -19.37
C GLY A 39 -42.90 -13.10 -20.29
N VAL A 40 -42.51 -12.00 -20.94
CA VAL A 40 -43.37 -11.28 -21.89
C VAL A 40 -43.35 -11.93 -23.29
N ASN A 41 -42.16 -12.24 -23.81
CA ASN A 41 -41.96 -12.78 -25.16
C ASN A 41 -41.10 -14.05 -25.15
N PRO A 42 -41.68 -15.22 -24.86
CA PRO A 42 -40.93 -16.45 -24.65
C PRO A 42 -40.30 -17.04 -25.92
N GLU A 43 -40.69 -16.58 -27.11
CA GLU A 43 -40.18 -17.10 -28.39
C GLU A 43 -38.79 -16.55 -28.77
N HIS A 44 -38.38 -15.42 -28.19
CA HIS A 44 -37.07 -14.82 -28.48
C HIS A 44 -35.93 -15.57 -27.79
N ARG A 45 -35.31 -16.50 -28.52
CA ARG A 45 -34.15 -17.29 -28.07
C ARG A 45 -32.96 -16.45 -27.58
N GLU A 46 -32.78 -15.25 -28.13
CA GLU A 46 -31.72 -14.31 -27.75
C GLU A 46 -31.77 -13.93 -26.27
N LEU A 47 -32.97 -13.79 -25.70
CA LEU A 47 -33.14 -13.43 -24.29
C LEU A 47 -32.64 -14.54 -23.36
N TYR A 48 -32.80 -15.81 -23.75
CA TYR A 48 -32.26 -16.95 -22.99
C TYR A 48 -30.73 -16.98 -23.03
N LEU A 49 -30.14 -16.62 -24.17
CA LEU A 49 -28.68 -16.50 -24.30
C LEU A 49 -28.14 -15.38 -23.40
N ILE A 50 -28.79 -14.21 -23.38
CA ILE A 50 -28.43 -13.10 -22.50
C ILE A 50 -28.52 -13.52 -21.03
N ARG A 51 -29.57 -14.24 -20.65
CA ARG A 51 -29.74 -14.78 -19.28
C ARG A 51 -28.59 -15.72 -18.90
N ILE A 52 -28.22 -16.65 -19.76
CA ILE A 52 -27.11 -17.59 -19.49
C ILE A 52 -25.77 -16.84 -19.41
N LEU A 53 -25.54 -15.90 -20.33
CA LEU A 53 -24.31 -15.12 -20.39
C LEU A 53 -24.14 -14.25 -19.13
N SER A 54 -25.21 -13.61 -18.64
CA SER A 54 -25.14 -12.85 -17.39
C SER A 54 -24.77 -13.71 -16.18
N ILE A 55 -25.30 -14.94 -16.08
CA ILE A 55 -24.91 -15.88 -15.03
C ILE A 55 -23.43 -16.27 -15.16
N LEU A 56 -22.98 -16.61 -16.36
CA LEU A 56 -21.58 -16.98 -16.62
C LEU A 56 -20.61 -15.86 -16.24
N VAL A 57 -20.94 -14.61 -16.58
CA VAL A 57 -20.10 -13.46 -16.23
C VAL A 57 -20.08 -13.24 -14.72
N ILE A 58 -21.21 -13.38 -14.02
CA ILE A 58 -21.23 -13.32 -12.54
C ILE A 58 -20.32 -14.39 -11.94
N CYS A 59 -20.43 -15.64 -12.40
CA CYS A 59 -19.56 -16.74 -11.94
C CYS A 59 -18.08 -16.45 -12.25
N PHE A 60 -17.77 -15.91 -13.42
CA PHE A 60 -16.41 -15.52 -13.78
C PHE A 60 -15.84 -14.42 -12.89
N VAL A 61 -16.62 -13.37 -12.61
CA VAL A 61 -16.24 -12.28 -11.69
C VAL A 61 -15.96 -12.85 -10.30
N PHE A 62 -16.80 -13.74 -9.78
CA PHE A 62 -16.53 -14.41 -8.50
C PHE A 62 -15.26 -15.24 -8.55
N TYR A 63 -15.08 -16.08 -9.56
CA TYR A 63 -13.90 -16.93 -9.68
C TYR A 63 -12.60 -16.11 -9.77
N TYR A 64 -12.59 -15.07 -10.61
CA TYR A 64 -11.43 -14.20 -10.79
C TYR A 64 -11.05 -13.47 -9.48
N ASN A 65 -12.05 -12.88 -8.82
CA ASN A 65 -11.81 -12.14 -7.58
C ASN A 65 -11.59 -13.06 -6.36
N SER A 66 -12.02 -14.33 -6.39
CA SER A 66 -11.71 -15.31 -5.35
C SER A 66 -10.26 -15.79 -5.38
N LYS A 67 -9.59 -15.69 -6.53
CA LYS A 67 -8.18 -16.04 -6.69
C LYS A 67 -7.23 -14.90 -6.39
N GLN A 68 -7.71 -13.66 -6.49
CA GLN A 68 -6.98 -12.53 -5.94
C GLN A 68 -7.08 -12.63 -4.42
N ILE A 69 -6.01 -13.13 -3.78
CA ILE A 69 -5.68 -12.74 -2.41
C ILE A 69 -5.73 -11.22 -2.45
N ILE A 70 -6.61 -10.59 -1.66
CA ILE A 70 -6.65 -9.12 -1.57
C ILE A 70 -5.24 -8.73 -1.13
N ASN A 71 -4.47 -8.25 -2.09
CA ASN A 71 -3.12 -7.79 -1.87
C ASN A 71 -3.22 -6.73 -0.78
N THR A 72 -2.69 -7.04 0.39
CA THR A 72 -2.72 -6.15 1.54
C THR A 72 -2.05 -4.81 1.20
N SER A 73 -1.20 -4.78 0.17
CA SER A 73 -0.63 -3.57 -0.43
C SER A 73 -1.66 -2.59 -1.00
N TYR A 74 -2.86 -3.04 -1.39
CA TYR A 74 -3.96 -2.18 -1.84
C TYR A 74 -4.89 -1.72 -0.71
N LEU A 75 -4.88 -2.41 0.44
CA LEU A 75 -5.74 -2.08 1.59
C LEU A 75 -5.23 -0.85 2.34
N LEU A 76 -3.92 -0.59 2.27
CA LEU A 76 -3.35 0.62 2.83
C LEU A 76 -3.47 1.75 1.81
N PRO A 77 -4.20 2.83 2.12
CA PRO A 77 -4.04 4.09 1.41
C PRO A 77 -2.68 4.69 1.81
N LEU A 78 -1.58 4.07 1.37
CA LEU A 78 -0.27 4.72 1.42
C LEU A 78 -0.35 5.88 0.45
N THR A 79 -0.67 7.05 0.98
CA THR A 79 -1.04 8.18 0.18
C THR A 79 0.12 8.61 -0.71
N ILE A 80 -0.15 8.79 -2.00
CA ILE A 80 0.76 9.37 -3.02
C ILE A 80 1.10 10.84 -2.70
N LYS A 81 0.76 11.37 -1.53
CA LYS A 81 0.92 12.79 -1.18
C LYS A 81 1.63 13.01 0.15
N ASN A 82 1.41 12.13 1.13
CA ASN A 82 1.95 12.24 2.49
C ASN A 82 2.44 10.87 2.98
N VAL A 83 3.40 10.89 3.91
CA VAL A 83 3.88 9.71 4.61
C VAL A 83 2.85 9.26 5.64
N SER A 84 2.58 7.95 5.70
CA SER A 84 1.62 7.34 6.63
C SER A 84 2.35 6.79 7.86
N TYR A 85 1.95 7.19 9.07
CA TYR A 85 2.57 6.70 10.30
C TYR A 85 1.91 5.41 10.78
N LEU A 86 2.70 4.54 11.43
CA LEU A 86 2.19 3.32 12.06
C LEU A 86 1.14 3.63 13.14
N SER A 87 1.35 4.70 13.92
CA SER A 87 0.45 5.16 14.98
C SER A 87 -0.96 5.50 14.50
N ASP A 88 -1.12 5.84 13.22
CA ASP A 88 -2.41 6.18 12.62
C ASP A 88 -3.27 4.94 12.36
N PHE A 89 -2.66 3.75 12.36
CA PHE A 89 -3.33 2.48 12.10
C PHE A 89 -3.65 1.76 13.41
N LYS A 90 -4.95 1.61 13.69
CA LYS A 90 -5.46 0.95 14.91
C LYS A 90 -5.69 -0.56 14.76
N THR A 91 -5.33 -1.12 13.61
CA THR A 91 -5.48 -2.57 13.38
C THR A 91 -4.33 -3.32 14.02
N PRO A 92 -4.58 -4.52 14.60
CA PRO A 92 -3.50 -5.37 15.07
C PRO A 92 -2.61 -5.76 13.89
N ILE A 93 -1.31 -5.63 14.07
CA ILE A 93 -0.31 -5.91 13.04
C ILE A 93 0.56 -7.07 13.51
N VAL A 94 0.74 -8.07 12.65
CA VAL A 94 1.66 -9.18 12.86
C VAL A 94 2.95 -8.88 12.10
N PHE A 95 4.06 -8.91 12.82
CA PHE A 95 5.38 -8.66 12.24
C PHE A 95 6.01 -9.97 11.78
N ASP A 96 6.67 -9.92 10.62
CA ASP A 96 7.70 -10.90 10.32
C ASP A 96 8.91 -10.66 11.26
N ASN A 97 9.49 -11.73 11.78
CA ASN A 97 10.62 -11.67 12.71
C ASN A 97 11.92 -11.22 12.03
N ASN A 98 11.96 -11.20 10.69
CA ASN A 98 13.13 -10.78 9.93
C ASN A 98 13.19 -9.26 9.76
N ARG A 99 14.05 -8.62 10.58
CA ARG A 99 14.46 -7.23 10.38
C ARG A 99 15.46 -7.13 9.23
N ASN A 100 15.20 -6.25 8.28
CA ASN A 100 16.15 -5.90 7.24
C ASN A 100 16.74 -4.50 7.48
N GLU A 101 17.92 -4.28 6.92
CA GLU A 101 18.65 -3.00 6.97
C GLU A 101 19.17 -2.64 5.58
N ASP A 102 18.92 -1.41 5.13
CA ASP A 102 19.50 -0.84 3.91
C ASP A 102 20.09 0.55 4.23
N LYS A 103 21.23 0.89 3.62
CA LYS A 103 21.89 2.20 3.81
C LYS A 103 21.65 3.10 2.60
N ILE A 104 21.10 4.27 2.86
CA ILE A 104 20.72 5.27 1.84
C ILE A 104 21.57 6.52 2.03
N TYR A 105 22.45 6.82 1.08
CA TYR A 105 23.24 8.05 1.10
C TYR A 105 22.44 9.20 0.49
N LEU A 106 22.42 10.38 1.14
CA LEU A 106 21.53 11.49 0.77
C LEU A 106 21.83 12.09 -0.60
N TYR A 107 23.09 12.21 -0.98
CA TYR A 107 23.53 12.85 -2.24
C TYR A 107 23.61 11.90 -3.43
N ARG A 108 23.23 10.63 -3.26
CA ARG A 108 23.26 9.65 -4.34
C ARG A 108 21.90 9.53 -4.99
N VAL A 109 21.88 9.89 -6.28
CA VAL A 109 20.71 9.79 -7.16
C VAL A 109 20.15 8.36 -7.15
N ASP A 110 18.83 8.23 -7.12
CA ASP A 110 18.05 6.99 -7.23
C ASP A 110 18.09 6.00 -6.05
N ASN A 111 18.77 6.28 -4.93
CA ASN A 111 18.87 5.33 -3.82
C ASN A 111 17.50 4.88 -3.27
N ILE A 112 16.57 5.82 -3.09
CA ILE A 112 15.25 5.52 -2.52
C ILE A 112 14.39 4.75 -3.53
N SER A 113 14.43 5.12 -4.81
CA SER A 113 13.75 4.39 -5.89
C SER A 113 14.25 2.94 -5.97
N ASN A 114 15.57 2.76 -5.91
CA ASN A 114 16.19 1.44 -5.90
C ASN A 114 15.79 0.63 -4.67
N PHE A 115 15.76 1.24 -3.49
CA PHE A 115 15.27 0.61 -2.27
C PHE A 115 13.82 0.13 -2.42
N LEU A 116 12.91 1.00 -2.88
CA LEU A 116 11.51 0.64 -3.06
C LEU A 116 11.33 -0.51 -4.07
N ASN A 117 12.12 -0.52 -5.15
CA ASN A 117 12.07 -1.57 -6.16
C ASN A 117 12.54 -2.95 -5.67
N LYS A 118 13.31 -3.02 -4.57
CA LYS A 118 13.69 -4.30 -3.94
C LYS A 118 12.57 -4.90 -3.09
N LEU A 119 11.59 -4.09 -2.67
CA LEU A 119 10.49 -4.56 -1.83
C LEU A 119 9.57 -5.49 -2.64
N ASP A 120 9.03 -6.50 -1.97
CA ASP A 120 8.04 -7.39 -2.58
C ASP A 120 6.79 -6.60 -3.01
N LEU A 121 6.24 -6.92 -4.18
CA LEU A 121 5.14 -6.21 -4.84
C LEU A 121 3.86 -6.16 -3.99
N ASP A 122 3.60 -7.23 -3.25
CA ASP A 122 2.29 -7.48 -2.64
C ASP A 122 2.29 -7.20 -1.12
N ASP A 123 3.42 -6.73 -0.61
CA ASP A 123 3.70 -6.66 0.81
C ASP A 123 3.84 -5.24 1.32
N ASN A 124 3.56 -5.09 2.61
CA ASN A 124 3.71 -3.84 3.31
C ASN A 124 4.84 -3.95 4.33
N TYR A 125 5.52 -2.82 4.52
CA TYR A 125 6.66 -2.72 5.38
C TYR A 125 6.51 -1.56 6.33
N ILE A 126 6.94 -1.77 7.57
CA ILE A 126 7.18 -0.69 8.51
C ILE A 126 8.63 -0.27 8.31
N LEU A 127 8.86 1.02 8.11
CA LEU A 127 10.17 1.62 7.94
C LEU A 127 10.44 2.57 9.11
N THR A 128 11.58 2.37 9.76
CA THR A 128 12.17 3.33 10.69
C THR A 128 13.46 3.87 10.09
N MET A 129 13.64 5.18 10.19
CA MET A 129 14.75 5.89 9.56
C MET A 129 15.67 6.46 10.62
N ILE A 130 16.94 6.08 10.56
CA ILE A 130 17.98 6.56 11.48
C ILE A 130 18.98 7.35 10.68
N PHE A 131 19.15 8.62 11.02
CA PHE A 131 20.17 9.46 10.42
C PHE A 131 21.57 9.02 10.86
N TYR A 132 22.44 8.95 9.87
CA TYR A 132 23.84 8.59 10.00
C TYR A 132 24.67 9.78 9.50
N PRO A 133 25.22 10.61 10.42
CA PRO A 133 26.05 11.74 10.03
C PRO A 133 27.36 11.26 9.40
N ASP A 134 28.03 12.14 8.67
CA ASP A 134 29.38 11.86 8.19
C ASP A 134 30.34 11.65 9.38
N LEU A 135 30.96 10.46 9.44
CA LEU A 135 31.89 10.06 10.49
C LEU A 135 33.22 10.82 10.46
N ILE A 136 33.54 11.54 9.38
CA ILE A 136 34.80 12.29 9.30
C ILE A 136 34.83 13.40 10.37
N ASN A 137 33.70 14.05 10.64
CA ASN A 137 33.59 15.15 11.60
C ASN A 137 33.06 14.71 12.97
N TYR A 138 32.62 13.45 13.10
CA TYR A 138 31.72 13.01 14.16
C TYR A 138 32.09 11.58 14.64
N SER A 139 32.49 11.45 15.90
CA SER A 139 32.99 10.19 16.49
C SER A 139 31.94 9.07 16.56
N ILE A 140 32.39 7.80 16.60
CA ILE A 140 31.55 6.57 16.62
C ILE A 140 30.50 6.52 17.76
N ASN A 141 30.61 7.38 18.78
CA ASN A 141 29.73 7.40 19.96
C ASN A 141 28.59 8.43 19.91
N ILE A 142 28.22 8.93 18.73
CA ILE A 142 27.12 9.90 18.62
C ILE A 142 25.78 9.19 18.83
N PRO A 143 24.84 9.79 19.58
CA PRO A 143 23.49 9.28 19.69
C PRO A 143 22.87 9.09 18.30
N GLN A 144 22.29 7.91 18.07
CA GLN A 144 21.54 7.63 16.84
C GLN A 144 20.35 8.58 16.76
N LEU A 145 20.30 9.38 15.71
CA LEU A 145 19.24 10.36 15.49
C LEU A 145 18.11 9.69 14.71
N VAL A 146 17.05 9.32 15.42
CA VAL A 146 15.85 8.75 14.79
C VAL A 146 15.06 9.89 14.14
N LEU A 147 14.87 9.81 12.82
CA LEU A 147 14.25 10.88 12.03
C LEU A 147 12.73 10.96 12.20
N SER A 148 12.09 9.85 12.53
CA SER A 148 10.64 9.80 12.67
C SER A 148 10.17 8.60 13.49
N GLU A 149 8.93 8.68 13.93
CA GLU A 149 8.15 7.50 14.27
C GLU A 149 8.07 6.54 13.07
N PRO A 150 7.84 5.23 13.30
CA PRO A 150 7.76 4.26 12.23
C PRO A 150 6.69 4.62 11.20
N ILE A 151 7.05 4.53 9.93
CA ILE A 151 6.17 4.85 8.80
C ILE A 151 5.81 3.58 8.04
N LEU A 152 4.67 3.58 7.38
CA LEU A 152 4.24 2.49 6.51
C LEU A 152 4.65 2.78 5.07
N ILE A 153 5.27 1.80 4.43
CA ILE A 153 5.71 1.85 3.05
C ILE A 153 5.38 0.55 2.32
N ASN A 154 5.37 0.63 1.00
CA ASN A 154 5.39 -0.52 0.10
C ASN A 154 6.17 -0.14 -1.16
N ARG A 155 6.34 -1.09 -2.08
CA ARG A 155 7.03 -0.85 -3.36
C ARG A 155 6.48 0.33 -4.16
N ASN A 156 5.18 0.61 -4.06
CA ASN A 156 4.49 1.65 -4.83
C ASN A 156 4.52 3.02 -4.14
N SER A 157 5.20 3.15 -3.01
CA SER A 157 5.36 4.43 -2.31
C SER A 157 6.14 5.42 -3.19
N SER A 158 5.90 6.72 -3.03
CA SER A 158 6.58 7.73 -3.84
C SER A 158 7.98 8.01 -3.30
N ALA A 159 9.01 7.67 -4.08
CA ALA A 159 10.40 7.96 -3.73
C ALA A 159 10.64 9.45 -3.44
N ALA A 160 10.07 10.34 -4.28
CA ALA A 160 10.20 11.78 -4.12
C ALA A 160 9.60 12.30 -2.80
N ILE A 161 8.53 11.66 -2.31
CA ILE A 161 7.89 12.05 -1.05
C ILE A 161 8.73 11.59 0.13
N ILE A 162 9.25 10.37 0.09
CA ILE A 162 10.15 9.84 1.13
C ILE A 162 11.42 10.69 1.19
N GLU A 163 11.99 11.05 0.05
CA GLU A 163 13.18 11.91 -0.03
C GLU A 163 12.91 13.30 0.57
N LYS A 164 11.82 13.94 0.14
CA LYS A 164 11.40 15.23 0.69
C LYS A 164 11.20 15.15 2.20
N TYR A 165 10.53 14.09 2.68
CA TYR A 165 10.29 13.87 4.09
C TYR A 165 11.59 13.72 4.89
N ILE A 166 12.55 12.93 4.40
CA ILE A 166 13.86 12.76 5.02
C ILE A 166 14.57 14.10 5.17
N ASN A 167 14.63 14.90 4.11
CA ASN A 167 15.29 16.20 4.12
C ASN A 167 14.61 17.17 5.10
N GLU A 168 13.27 17.22 5.13
CA GLU A 168 12.53 18.02 6.11
C GLU A 168 12.85 17.59 7.55
N ARG A 169 12.92 16.28 7.82
CA ARG A 169 13.21 15.78 9.17
C ARG A 169 14.64 16.02 9.60
N ILE A 170 15.61 15.85 8.70
CA ILE A 170 17.01 16.15 8.97
C ILE A 170 17.16 17.62 9.34
N ASN A 171 16.60 18.55 8.56
CA ASN A 171 16.66 19.98 8.85
C ASN A 171 16.08 20.31 10.23
N VAL A 172 14.89 19.76 10.53
CA VAL A 172 14.27 19.93 11.86
C VAL A 172 15.16 19.40 12.99
N MET A 173 15.84 18.27 12.79
CA MET A 173 16.74 17.72 13.80
C MET A 173 18.01 18.55 13.97
N ILE A 174 18.59 19.05 12.89
CA ILE A 174 19.75 19.96 12.93
C ILE A 174 19.42 21.18 13.78
N ASP A 175 18.29 21.82 13.49
CA ASP A 175 17.81 22.99 14.22
C ASP A 175 17.52 22.67 15.70
N PHE A 176 16.85 21.54 15.97
CA PHE A 176 16.44 21.15 17.32
C PHE A 176 17.62 20.78 18.22
N TYR A 177 18.63 20.09 17.67
CA TYR A 177 19.81 19.64 18.40
C TYR A 177 21.01 20.58 18.28
N TYR A 178 20.87 21.71 17.58
CA TYR A 178 21.94 22.68 17.32
C TYR A 178 23.19 22.01 16.73
N LEU A 179 23.00 21.13 15.75
CA LEU A 179 24.10 20.43 15.09
C LEU A 179 24.81 21.37 14.11
N ASP A 180 26.11 21.13 13.92
CA ASP A 180 26.92 21.87 12.95
C ASP A 180 26.54 21.43 11.51
N ASP A 181 26.39 22.39 10.59
CA ASP A 181 26.06 22.15 9.17
C ASP A 181 27.05 21.20 8.48
N SER A 182 28.27 21.08 9.00
CA SER A 182 29.29 20.13 8.54
C SER A 182 28.85 18.65 8.59
N ILE A 183 27.76 18.30 9.31
CA ILE A 183 27.16 16.95 9.22
C ILE A 183 26.55 16.65 7.86
N LEU A 184 26.26 17.68 7.06
CA LEU A 184 25.68 17.60 5.73
C LEU A 184 26.74 17.74 4.62
N GLU A 185 28.03 17.69 4.95
CA GLU A 185 29.06 17.79 3.91
C GLU A 185 29.03 16.58 2.97
N GLU A 186 29.09 16.87 1.66
CA GLU A 186 29.13 15.83 0.63
C GLU A 186 30.53 15.20 0.58
N THR A 187 30.66 14.02 1.17
CA THR A 187 31.91 13.23 1.12
C THR A 187 31.66 11.83 0.53
N PRO A 188 32.72 11.07 0.16
CA PRO A 188 32.57 9.71 -0.39
C PRO A 188 31.80 8.73 0.53
N PHE A 189 31.82 9.00 1.84
CA PHE A 189 31.09 8.27 2.89
C PHE A 189 30.04 9.15 3.58
N GLY A 190 29.61 10.22 2.89
CA GLY A 190 28.83 11.31 3.43
C GLY A 190 27.52 10.88 4.08
N PRO A 191 26.76 11.85 4.60
CA PRO A 191 25.60 11.57 5.43
C PRO A 191 24.58 10.69 4.72
N GLY A 192 23.96 9.85 5.52
CA GLY A 192 22.99 8.90 5.05
C GLY A 192 21.89 8.66 6.06
N VAL A 193 20.99 7.79 5.66
CA VAL A 193 19.92 7.27 6.48
C VAL A 193 19.97 5.76 6.41
N ILE A 194 19.94 5.13 7.58
CA ILE A 194 19.77 3.70 7.72
C ILE A 194 18.27 3.43 7.75
N PHE A 195 17.83 2.62 6.79
CA PHE A 195 16.47 2.13 6.70
C PHE A 195 16.40 0.79 7.39
N HIS A 196 15.71 0.76 8.53
CA HIS A 196 15.33 -0.49 9.17
C HIS A 196 13.89 -0.78 8.84
N TYR A 197 13.64 -1.96 8.26
CA TYR A 197 12.32 -2.29 7.78
C TYR A 197 11.91 -3.73 8.07
N TRP A 198 10.61 -3.90 8.33
CA TRP A 198 9.99 -5.17 8.66
C TRP A 198 8.75 -5.36 7.82
N LYS A 199 8.61 -6.56 7.28
CA LYS A 199 7.38 -6.98 6.64
C LYS A 199 6.29 -7.15 7.71
N PHE A 200 5.06 -6.75 7.38
CA PHE A 200 3.95 -6.93 8.29
C PHE A 200 2.67 -7.33 7.56
N TYR A 201 1.78 -7.94 8.33
CA TYR A 201 0.50 -8.49 7.88
C TYR A 201 -0.63 -8.05 8.80
N TYR A 202 -1.85 -8.04 8.26
CA TYR A 202 -3.10 -7.78 8.98
C TYR A 202 -3.85 -9.07 9.28
#